data_AF-I3UEH3-F1
#
_entry.id   AF-I3UEH3-F1
#
_cell.length_a   1.000
_cell.length_b   1.000
_cell.length_c   1.000
_cell.angle_alpha   90.00
_cell.angle_beta   90.00
_cell.angle_gamma   90.00
#
_symmetry.space_group_name_H-M   'P 1'
#
loop_
_entity.id
_entity.type
_entity.pdbx_description
1 polymer ?
#
loop_
_entity_poly.entity_id
_entity_poly.type
_entity_poly.pdbx_seq_one_letter_code
_entity_poly.pdbx_strand_id
1 'polypeptide(L)' 'MLDEVIAKAETSGQAAQIYHKWFETPIPPKNINLEFEMSEGMKKLFAQPSDKPAS' A
#
# COMPACT_ATOMS: atom_id res chain seq x y z
N MET A 1 -2.17 4.07 -19.69
CA MET A 1 -0.90 4.66 -19.20
C MET A 1 -0.56 4.05 -17.84
N LEU A 2 0.70 4.08 -17.39
CA LEU A 2 1.11 3.43 -16.11
C LEU A 2 0.28 3.93 -14.92
N ASP A 3 -0.03 5.22 -14.90
CA ASP A 3 -0.78 5.90 -13.84
C ASP A 3 -2.20 5.32 -13.66
N GLU A 4 -2.88 4.96 -14.76
CA GLU A 4 -4.22 4.36 -14.71
C GLU A 4 -4.21 2.97 -14.07
N VAL A 5 -3.12 2.20 -14.30
CA VAL A 5 -2.96 0.87 -13.71
C VAL A 5 -2.71 0.98 -12.21
N ILE A 6 -1.88 1.94 -11.79
CA ILE A 6 -1.59 2.21 -10.38
C ILE A 6 -2.86 2.71 -9.67
N ALA A 7 -3.55 3.69 -10.24
CA ALA A 7 -4.79 4.22 -9.66
C ALA A 7 -5.87 3.14 -9.51
N LYS A 8 -5.95 2.19 -10.44
CA LYS A 8 -6.85 1.03 -10.34
C LYS A 8 -6.42 0.07 -9.23
N ALA A 9 -5.12 -0.22 -9.09
CA ALA A 9 -4.62 -1.09 -8.03
C ALA A 9 -4.85 -0.48 -6.63
N GLU A 10 -4.69 0.83 -6.50
CA GLU A 10 -4.95 1.58 -5.27
C GLU A 10 -6.43 1.56 -4.90
N THR A 11 -7.30 2.01 -5.81
CA THR A 11 -8.75 2.14 -5.56
C THR A 11 -9.49 0.81 -5.47
N SER A 12 -8.96 -0.27 -6.06
CA SER A 12 -9.55 -1.62 -5.96
C SER A 12 -9.22 -2.34 -4.64
N GLY A 13 -8.36 -1.75 -3.80
CA GLY A 13 -7.87 -2.37 -2.56
C GLY A 13 -6.73 -3.37 -2.77
N GLN A 14 -6.28 -3.60 -4.00
CA GLN A 14 -5.10 -4.45 -4.27
C GLN A 14 -3.83 -3.86 -3.65
N ALA A 15 -3.66 -2.54 -3.67
CA ALA A 15 -2.52 -1.88 -3.03
C ALA A 15 -2.52 -2.10 -1.50
N ALA A 16 -3.68 -2.07 -0.85
CA ALA A 16 -3.80 -2.36 0.58
C ALA A 16 -3.43 -3.82 0.91
N GLN A 17 -3.82 -4.78 0.06
CA GLN A 17 -3.43 -6.19 0.21
C GLN A 17 -1.91 -6.39 0.04
N ILE A 18 -1.31 -5.70 -0.94
CA ILE A 18 0.14 -5.71 -1.15
C ILE A 18 0.84 -5.11 0.06
N TYR A 19 0.35 -3.98 0.59
CA TYR A 19 0.89 -3.37 1.80
C TYR A 19 0.87 -4.34 2.98
N HIS A 20 -0.29 -4.93 3.28
CA HIS A 20 -0.45 -5.89 4.37
C HIS A 20 0.55 -7.04 4.25
N LYS A 21 0.70 -7.62 3.05
CA LYS A 21 1.63 -8.72 2.79
C LYS A 21 3.09 -8.35 3.09
N TRP A 22 3.52 -7.15 2.74
CA TRP A 22 4.94 -6.78 2.84
C TRP A 22 5.32 -6.06 4.13
N PHE A 23 4.36 -5.45 4.82
CA PHE A 23 4.63 -4.58 5.97
C PHE A 23 3.98 -5.05 7.28
N GLU A 24 2.87 -5.79 7.20
CA GLU A 24 2.10 -6.22 8.39
C GLU A 24 2.07 -7.74 8.57
N THR A 25 2.65 -8.52 7.65
CA THR A 25 2.78 -9.98 7.78
C THR A 25 4.24 -10.42 7.70
N PRO A 26 4.59 -11.63 8.19
CA PRO A 26 5.93 -12.17 8.06
C PRO A 26 6.36 -12.31 6.60
N ILE A 27 7.49 -11.68 6.25
CA ILE A 27 8.03 -11.71 4.89
C ILE A 27 9.23 -12.66 4.73
N PRO A 28 9.35 -13.38 3.61
CA PRO A 28 10.51 -14.20 3.30
C PRO A 28 11.77 -13.32 3.03
N PRO A 29 12.98 -13.89 3.13
CA PRO A 29 13.27 -15.30 3.43
C PRO A 29 13.36 -15.62 4.92
N LYS A 30 13.44 -14.60 5.79
CA LYS A 30 13.68 -14.77 7.23
C LYS A 30 12.40 -14.87 8.06
N ASN A 31 11.23 -14.74 7.42
CA ASN A 31 9.91 -14.79 8.07
C ASN A 31 9.78 -13.78 9.23
N ILE A 32 10.26 -12.56 9.00
CA ILE A 32 10.21 -11.45 9.95
C ILE A 32 9.06 -10.53 9.53
N ASN A 33 8.27 -10.07 10.50
CA ASN A 33 7.25 -9.05 10.29
C ASN A 33 7.86 -7.67 10.57
N LEU A 34 7.55 -6.67 9.75
CA LEU A 34 7.97 -5.29 10.00
C LEU A 34 7.06 -4.59 11.01
N GLU A 35 5.83 -5.11 11.20
CA GLU A 35 4.81 -4.54 12.10
C GLU A 35 4.54 -3.05 11.81
N PHE A 36 4.61 -2.68 10.53
CA PHE A 36 4.36 -1.32 10.08
C PHE A 36 2.91 -1.17 9.70
N GLU A 37 2.11 -0.65 10.64
CA GLU A 37 0.71 -0.33 10.38
C GLU A 37 0.58 0.78 9.34
N MET A 38 -0.37 0.61 8.42
CA MET A 38 -0.65 1.61 7.40
C MET A 38 -1.13 2.93 8.03
N SER A 39 -0.38 4.01 7.79
CA SER A 39 -0.73 5.36 8.25
C SER A 39 -2.05 5.86 7.65
N GLU A 40 -2.71 6.79 8.35
CA GLU A 40 -3.93 7.42 7.83
C GLU A 40 -3.69 8.16 6.50
N GLY A 41 -2.50 8.73 6.31
CA GLY A 41 -2.09 9.37 5.06
C GLY A 41 -2.05 8.40 3.89
N MET A 42 -1.46 7.20 4.09
CA MET A 42 -1.40 6.16 3.07
C MET A 42 -2.80 5.62 2.73
N LYS A 43 -3.66 5.44 3.74
CA LYS A 43 -5.07 5.04 3.54
C LYS A 43 -5.82 6.04 2.66
N LYS A 44 -5.59 7.34 2.88
CA LYS A 44 -6.19 8.41 2.06
C LYS A 44 -5.68 8.40 0.62
N LEU A 45 -4.38 8.19 0.41
CA LEU A 45 -3.82 8.06 -0.94
C LEU A 45 -4.40 6.86 -1.70
N PHE A 46 -4.53 5.70 -1.07
CA PHE A 46 -5.12 4.53 -1.74
C PHE A 46 -6.59 4.76 -2.12
N ALA A 47 -7.32 5.56 -1.34
CA ALA A 47 -8.69 5.95 -1.66
C ALA A 47 -8.77 7.05 -2.73
N GLN A 48 -7.77 7.94 -2.78
CA GLN A 48 -7.68 9.07 -3.69
C GLN A 48 -6.23 9.20 -4.22
N PRO A 49 -5.88 8.45 -5.28
CA PRO A 49 -4.55 8.45 -5.86
C PRO A 49 -4.09 9.87 -6.21
N SER A 50 -2.90 10.26 -5.77
CA SER A 50 -2.29 11.55 -6.12
C SER A 50 -0.77 11.41 -6.19
N ASP A 51 -0.14 12.15 -7.11
CA ASP A 51 1.33 12.17 -7.24
C ASP A 51 2.05 12.90 -6.10
N LYS A 52 1.30 13.42 -5.11
CA LYS A 52 1.87 14.08 -3.94
C LYS A 52 2.06 13.06 -2.82
N PRO A 53 3.22 13.08 -2.12
CA PRO A 53 3.39 12.27 -0.93
C PRO A 53 2.30 12.60 0.11
N ALA A 54 1.83 11.59 0.83
CA ALA A 54 1.04 11.79 2.04
C ALA A 54 1.97 12.32 3.14
N SER A 55 2.12 13.65 3.16
CA SER A 55 2.82 14.41 4.20
C SER A 55 1.96 14.61 5.43
#